data_AF-A0A932J4W5-F1
#
_entry.id   AF-A0A932J4W5-F1
#
_cell.length_a   1.000
_cell.length_b   1.000
_cell.length_c   1.000
_cell.angle_alpha   90.00
_cell.angle_beta   90.00
_cell.angle_gamma   90.00
#
_symmetry.space_group_name_H-M   'P 1'
#
loop_
_entity.id
_entity.type
_entity.pdbx_description
1 polymer ?
#
loop_
_entity_poly.entity_id
_entity_poly.type
_entity_poly.pdbx_seq_one_letter_code
_entity_poly.pdbx_strand_id
1 'polypeptide(L)'
;MSFRLNKRINIGKFLRLNISKSGVSVSAGVPGARVTAGPGGKRLTLGIPGTGISYVKKLDEPKKKKTTTRTPRAKAAPPEPEPEEFAPTPVAPTPGPFAPAEELAFAQGLADYQTGKEAESLSHFVAAAPSEPGAAILASAILLEQNRTPGLAQAESLLEGVLERDESLPTPLMEKYALDASLQVNITPGVQANVPLGGLAATLLLAEVYQARNKLDEAMDVLEGVQDVVADPALTLSICELYGLREIWDGIVERASRTAVTDDVTFETMIWYGRAMQGKSLHEAAVTIFTELLKKKKDRRPSLLAEATYWRAISYEALGKKSQANREFQKVYALSPNLRDVAARISPANV
;
A
#
# COMPACT_ATOMS: atom_id res chain seq x y z
N MET A 1 10.86 -46.12 25.29
CA MET A 1 10.60 -44.69 25.64
C MET A 1 11.63 -43.83 24.93
N SER A 2 11.24 -42.70 24.31
CA SER A 2 12.21 -41.69 23.87
C SER A 2 11.71 -40.28 24.21
N PHE A 3 12.57 -39.49 24.86
CA PHE A 3 12.22 -38.14 25.31
C PHE A 3 12.10 -37.18 24.11
N ARG A 4 11.00 -36.43 24.05
CA ARG A 4 10.76 -35.42 23.01
C ARG A 4 11.29 -34.06 23.47
N LEU A 5 12.52 -33.74 23.08
CA LEU A 5 13.17 -32.48 23.44
C LEU A 5 12.76 -31.37 22.45
N ASN A 6 11.65 -30.70 22.78
CA ASN A 6 11.17 -29.50 22.08
C ASN A 6 11.31 -28.29 23.02
N LYS A 7 12.12 -27.29 22.66
CA LYS A 7 12.33 -26.07 23.48
C LYS A 7 12.04 -24.82 22.66
N ARG A 8 11.05 -24.04 23.12
CA ARG A 8 10.66 -22.76 22.52
C ARG A 8 11.23 -21.62 23.35
N ILE A 9 11.91 -20.69 22.69
CA ILE A 9 12.57 -19.53 23.29
C ILE A 9 11.99 -18.28 22.62
N ASN A 10 11.41 -17.37 23.39
CA ASN A 10 10.95 -16.08 22.88
C ASN A 10 12.12 -15.10 22.91
N ILE A 11 12.34 -14.37 21.82
CA ILE A 11 13.42 -13.40 21.67
C ILE A 11 12.74 -12.03 21.43
N GLY A 12 12.43 -11.36 22.53
CA GLY A 12 11.61 -10.13 22.53
C GLY A 12 10.13 -10.36 22.19
N LYS A 13 9.44 -9.28 21.81
CA LYS A 13 7.99 -9.30 21.48
C LYS A 13 7.67 -9.99 20.15
N PHE A 14 8.59 -9.91 19.18
CA PHE A 14 8.29 -10.20 17.76
C PHE A 14 9.03 -11.40 17.15
N LEU A 15 10.10 -11.91 17.78
CA LEU A 15 10.78 -13.13 17.35
C LEU A 15 10.57 -14.30 18.33
N ARG A 16 10.42 -15.50 17.79
CA ARG A 16 10.31 -16.76 18.55
C ARG A 16 11.13 -17.83 17.86
N LEU A 17 12.06 -18.43 18.59
CA LEU A 17 12.95 -19.46 18.11
C LEU A 17 12.51 -20.80 18.72
N ASN A 18 12.36 -21.84 17.89
CA ASN A 18 11.71 -23.08 18.29
C ASN A 18 12.56 -24.27 17.83
N ILE A 19 13.13 -24.97 18.80
CA ILE A 19 14.13 -26.03 18.63
C ILE A 19 13.45 -27.37 18.85
N SER A 20 13.57 -28.29 17.90
CA SER A 20 13.02 -29.64 17.98
C SER A 20 14.03 -30.68 17.49
N LYS A 21 13.67 -31.98 17.61
CA LYS A 21 14.47 -33.09 17.09
C LYS A 21 14.68 -33.06 15.55
N SER A 22 13.92 -32.26 14.81
CA SER A 22 14.12 -32.05 13.36
C SER A 22 14.89 -30.78 13.00
N GLY A 23 15.35 -30.00 14.00
CA GLY A 23 16.20 -28.82 13.81
C GLY A 23 15.64 -27.53 14.42
N VAL A 24 16.26 -26.41 14.06
CA VAL A 24 15.92 -25.06 14.57
C VAL A 24 15.01 -24.34 13.58
N SER A 25 13.94 -23.74 14.09
CA SER A 25 13.03 -22.87 13.32
C SER A 25 12.91 -21.48 13.95
N VAL A 26 12.80 -20.46 13.12
CA VAL A 26 12.69 -19.05 13.53
C VAL A 26 11.36 -18.50 13.02
N SER A 27 10.58 -17.90 13.91
CA SER A 27 9.34 -17.19 13.57
C SER A 27 9.48 -15.71 13.90
N ALA A 28 9.21 -14.84 12.93
CA ALA A 28 9.15 -13.39 13.10
C ALA A 28 7.75 -12.87 12.76
N GLY A 29 7.25 -11.91 13.54
CA GLY A 29 6.05 -11.15 13.22
C GLY A 29 5.03 -10.96 14.36
N VAL A 30 4.07 -10.09 14.09
CA VAL A 30 3.05 -9.56 15.00
C VAL A 30 1.86 -10.52 15.20
N PRO A 31 0.95 -10.26 16.16
CA PRO A 31 -0.34 -10.96 16.23
C PRO A 31 -1.16 -10.71 14.97
N GLY A 32 -1.27 -11.73 14.11
CA GLY A 32 -2.04 -11.67 12.86
C GLY A 32 -1.20 -11.68 11.56
N ALA A 33 0.10 -11.45 11.64
CA ALA A 33 1.02 -11.62 10.50
C ALA A 33 2.37 -12.18 10.99
N ARG A 34 2.69 -13.42 10.60
CA ARG A 34 3.91 -14.11 11.03
C ARG A 34 4.51 -14.93 9.89
N VAL A 35 5.81 -14.73 9.66
CA VAL A 35 6.65 -15.61 8.85
C VAL A 35 7.32 -16.62 9.77
N THR A 36 7.43 -17.88 9.33
CA THR A 36 8.17 -18.93 10.02
C THR A 36 9.04 -19.69 9.03
N ALA A 37 10.35 -19.70 9.26
CA ALA A 37 11.32 -20.46 8.49
C ALA A 37 11.90 -21.61 9.35
N GLY A 38 12.15 -22.76 8.75
CA GLY A 38 12.73 -23.90 9.46
C GLY A 38 12.95 -25.13 8.58
N PRO A 39 13.27 -26.29 9.19
CA PRO A 39 13.71 -27.49 8.48
C PRO A 39 12.61 -28.17 7.65
N GLY A 40 11.36 -27.72 7.77
CA GLY A 40 10.20 -28.18 7.00
C GLY A 40 9.60 -27.06 6.14
N GLY A 41 10.47 -26.20 5.58
CA GLY A 41 10.10 -25.10 4.70
C GLY A 41 9.79 -23.77 5.38
N LYS A 42 9.59 -22.74 4.55
CA LYS A 42 9.14 -21.40 4.89
C LYS A 42 7.62 -21.33 4.82
N ARG A 43 7.01 -20.62 5.77
CA ARG A 43 5.56 -20.54 5.97
C ARG A 43 5.15 -19.13 6.37
N LEU A 44 4.35 -18.48 5.53
CA LEU A 44 3.61 -17.28 5.89
C LEU A 44 2.31 -17.67 6.61
N THR A 45 1.92 -16.90 7.61
CA THR A 45 0.66 -17.06 8.35
C THR A 45 0.06 -15.69 8.61
N LEU A 46 -1.01 -15.38 7.89
CA LEU A 46 -1.84 -14.19 8.06
C LEU A 46 -3.14 -14.59 8.79
N GLY A 47 -3.77 -13.69 9.52
CA GLY A 47 -5.04 -13.99 10.20
C GLY A 47 -5.50 -12.86 11.11
N ILE A 48 -6.80 -12.80 11.41
CA ILE A 48 -7.37 -11.68 12.17
C ILE A 48 -7.47 -12.09 13.64
N PRO A 49 -6.73 -11.46 14.58
CA PRO A 49 -6.71 -11.85 15.99
C PRO A 49 -8.12 -11.90 16.59
N GLY A 50 -8.41 -12.95 17.38
CA GLY A 50 -9.72 -13.14 18.03
C GLY A 50 -10.83 -13.72 17.14
N THR A 51 -10.67 -13.79 15.82
CA THR A 51 -11.73 -14.28 14.91
C THR A 51 -11.71 -15.78 14.62
N GLY A 52 -10.60 -16.47 14.92
CA GLY A 52 -10.34 -17.85 14.48
C GLY A 52 -9.92 -18.00 13.01
N ILE A 53 -9.99 -16.94 12.20
CA ILE A 53 -9.66 -16.98 10.76
C ILE A 53 -8.16 -16.76 10.56
N SER A 54 -7.48 -17.72 9.92
CA SER A 54 -6.08 -17.60 9.52
C SER A 54 -5.78 -18.31 8.20
N TYR A 55 -5.03 -17.64 7.33
CA TYR A 55 -4.54 -18.11 6.05
C TYR A 55 -3.05 -18.49 6.17
N VAL A 56 -2.72 -19.74 5.84
CA VAL A 56 -1.37 -20.30 6.00
C VAL A 56 -0.84 -20.74 4.65
N LYS A 57 0.18 -20.03 4.14
CA LYS A 57 0.83 -20.33 2.85
C LYS A 57 2.23 -20.89 3.10
N LYS A 58 2.46 -22.16 2.76
CA LYS A 58 3.80 -22.71 2.53
C LYS A 58 4.42 -22.06 1.28
N LEU A 59 5.75 -22.07 1.17
CA LEU A 59 6.46 -21.39 0.09
C LEU A 59 7.39 -22.31 -0.75
N ASP A 60 7.41 -23.63 -0.52
CA ASP A 60 8.41 -24.56 -1.10
C ASP A 60 7.81 -25.92 -1.57
N GLU A 61 7.31 -26.05 -2.81
CA GLU A 61 6.72 -27.29 -3.42
C GLU A 61 6.34 -27.00 -4.92
N PRO A 62 6.80 -27.69 -6.04
CA PRO A 62 6.63 -27.29 -7.50
C PRO A 62 5.85 -28.20 -8.56
N LYS A 63 5.08 -27.65 -9.56
CA LYS A 63 4.21 -28.36 -10.61
C LYS A 63 4.41 -28.02 -12.13
N LYS A 64 3.64 -28.67 -13.06
CA LYS A 64 3.82 -28.72 -14.56
C LYS A 64 2.55 -28.65 -15.46
N LYS A 65 2.72 -28.51 -16.80
CA LYS A 65 1.71 -28.30 -17.90
C LYS A 65 0.87 -29.54 -18.33
N LYS A 66 -0.21 -29.30 -19.10
CA LYS A 66 -1.29 -30.25 -19.54
C LYS A 66 -1.16 -30.80 -20.99
N THR A 67 -1.83 -31.92 -21.27
CA THR A 67 -2.16 -32.47 -22.62
C THR A 67 -3.61 -33.02 -22.64
N THR A 68 -4.16 -33.36 -23.82
CA THR A 68 -5.61 -33.43 -24.12
C THR A 68 -6.26 -34.83 -24.24
N THR A 69 -7.50 -34.97 -23.75
CA THR A 69 -8.53 -35.85 -24.37
C THR A 69 -9.98 -35.46 -23.99
N ARG A 70 -10.96 -35.91 -24.79
CA ARG A 70 -12.42 -35.89 -24.54
C ARG A 70 -12.84 -37.28 -23.96
N THR A 71 -14.03 -37.58 -23.41
CA THR A 71 -15.38 -36.96 -23.48
C THR A 71 -16.13 -37.13 -22.09
N PRO A 72 -17.48 -37.25 -21.88
CA PRO A 72 -18.12 -36.48 -20.79
C PRO A 72 -18.89 -37.28 -19.69
N ARG A 73 -19.53 -36.50 -18.79
CA ARG A 73 -20.71 -36.83 -17.93
C ARG A 73 -20.46 -37.46 -16.54
N ALA A 74 -20.46 -36.62 -15.51
CA ALA A 74 -21.39 -36.66 -14.37
C ALA A 74 -21.36 -35.34 -13.58
N LYS A 75 -22.43 -35.01 -12.83
CA LYS A 75 -22.38 -33.91 -11.84
C LYS A 75 -21.79 -34.44 -10.52
N ALA A 76 -20.68 -33.86 -10.09
CA ALA A 76 -20.17 -33.93 -8.73
C ALA A 76 -19.89 -32.50 -8.23
N ALA A 77 -19.71 -32.32 -6.92
CA ALA A 77 -19.41 -31.01 -6.33
C ALA A 77 -18.06 -30.44 -6.84
N PRO A 78 -17.84 -29.12 -6.80
CA PRO A 78 -16.53 -28.55 -7.08
C PRO A 78 -15.49 -29.15 -6.12
N PRO A 79 -14.37 -29.70 -6.60
CA PRO A 79 -13.30 -30.14 -5.71
C PRO A 79 -12.70 -28.91 -5.02
N GLU A 80 -12.31 -29.06 -3.75
CA GLU A 80 -11.45 -28.06 -3.11
C GLU A 80 -10.14 -27.95 -3.90
N PRO A 81 -9.60 -26.74 -4.11
CA PRO A 81 -8.40 -26.56 -4.92
C PRO A 81 -7.18 -27.14 -4.18
N GLU A 82 -6.73 -28.32 -4.62
CA GLU A 82 -5.40 -28.82 -4.26
C GLU A 82 -4.34 -27.77 -4.59
N PRO A 83 -3.32 -27.55 -3.73
CA PRO A 83 -2.29 -26.58 -4.01
C PRO A 83 -1.61 -26.82 -5.36
N GLU A 84 -1.64 -25.80 -6.23
CA GLU A 84 -0.70 -25.71 -7.34
C GLU A 84 0.66 -25.27 -6.80
N GLU A 85 1.62 -26.11 -7.08
CA GLU A 85 2.97 -26.12 -6.55
C GLU A 85 3.87 -25.19 -7.43
N PHE A 86 4.68 -24.30 -6.84
CA PHE A 86 5.60 -23.35 -7.50
C PHE A 86 7.08 -23.54 -7.10
N ALA A 87 7.99 -23.15 -8.01
CA ALA A 87 9.44 -23.22 -7.83
C ALA A 87 10.01 -22.06 -6.98
N PRO A 88 11.20 -22.21 -6.35
CA PRO A 88 11.81 -21.15 -5.54
C PRO A 88 12.32 -19.97 -6.38
N THR A 89 12.18 -18.75 -5.83
CA THR A 89 12.71 -17.51 -6.39
C THR A 89 14.20 -17.31 -6.05
N PRO A 90 14.93 -16.45 -6.80
CA PRO A 90 16.34 -16.18 -6.54
C PRO A 90 16.60 -15.55 -5.16
N VAL A 91 17.79 -15.82 -4.61
CA VAL A 91 18.41 -14.93 -3.63
C VAL A 91 19.06 -13.80 -4.43
N ALA A 92 18.90 -12.54 -3.99
CA ALA A 92 19.59 -11.41 -4.61
C ALA A 92 21.11 -11.68 -4.67
N PRO A 93 21.79 -11.39 -5.80
CA PRO A 93 23.21 -11.70 -5.94
C PRO A 93 24.04 -10.91 -4.94
N THR A 94 25.15 -11.48 -4.47
CA THR A 94 26.16 -10.71 -3.75
C THR A 94 26.99 -9.89 -4.75
N PRO A 95 27.37 -8.63 -4.45
CA PRO A 95 28.35 -7.89 -5.25
C PRO A 95 29.63 -8.68 -5.50
N GLY A 96 30.23 -8.44 -6.67
CA GLY A 96 31.51 -9.05 -7.03
C GLY A 96 32.69 -8.44 -6.24
N PRO A 97 33.86 -9.11 -6.19
CA PRO A 97 35.06 -8.57 -5.54
C PRO A 97 35.66 -7.34 -6.24
N PHE A 98 35.12 -6.98 -7.41
CA PHE A 98 35.47 -5.78 -8.19
C PHE A 98 34.23 -4.92 -8.50
N ALA A 99 33.16 -5.06 -7.71
CA ALA A 99 31.99 -4.18 -7.79
C ALA A 99 32.39 -2.73 -7.47
N PRO A 100 31.83 -1.73 -8.18
CA PRO A 100 32.10 -0.32 -7.88
C PRO A 100 31.45 0.10 -6.54
N ALA A 101 31.84 1.26 -6.02
CA ALA A 101 31.46 1.70 -4.67
C ALA A 101 29.94 1.87 -4.51
N GLU A 102 29.28 2.37 -5.54
CA GLU A 102 27.83 2.55 -5.63
C GLU A 102 27.06 1.20 -5.66
N GLU A 103 27.57 0.17 -6.34
CA GLU A 103 26.99 -1.19 -6.31
C GLU A 103 27.13 -1.82 -4.92
N LEU A 104 28.31 -1.65 -4.29
CA LEU A 104 28.57 -2.13 -2.94
C LEU A 104 27.65 -1.44 -1.92
N ALA A 105 27.54 -0.12 -1.98
CA ALA A 105 26.68 0.66 -1.10
C ALA A 105 25.18 0.36 -1.31
N PHE A 106 24.70 0.27 -2.56
CA PHE A 106 23.30 -0.07 -2.85
C PHE A 106 22.92 -1.46 -2.30
N ALA A 107 23.76 -2.47 -2.52
CA ALA A 107 23.54 -3.82 -2.02
C ALA A 107 23.65 -3.91 -0.47
N GLN A 108 24.55 -3.15 0.15
CA GLN A 108 24.64 -3.03 1.61
C GLN A 108 23.41 -2.33 2.20
N GLY A 109 22.93 -1.25 1.57
CA GLY A 109 21.70 -0.56 1.96
C GLY A 109 20.48 -1.47 1.96
N LEU A 110 20.33 -2.31 0.92
CA LEU A 110 19.28 -3.32 0.82
C LEU A 110 19.41 -4.42 1.90
N ALA A 111 20.62 -4.90 2.19
CA ALA A 111 20.85 -5.91 3.23
C ALA A 111 20.59 -5.37 4.65
N ASP A 112 20.95 -4.11 4.91
CA ASP A 112 20.69 -3.43 6.17
C ASP A 112 19.19 -3.13 6.34
N TYR A 113 18.49 -2.72 5.27
CA TYR A 113 17.03 -2.58 5.26
C TYR A 113 16.34 -3.90 5.64
N GLN A 114 16.71 -5.01 4.98
CA GLN A 114 16.17 -6.34 5.26
C GLN A 114 16.47 -6.86 6.68
N THR A 115 17.51 -6.33 7.34
CA THR A 115 17.85 -6.69 8.74
C THR A 115 17.33 -5.68 9.78
N GLY A 116 16.61 -4.63 9.35
CA GLY A 116 16.02 -3.62 10.23
C GLY A 116 17.04 -2.57 10.74
N LYS A 117 18.19 -2.45 10.09
CA LYS A 117 19.23 -1.45 10.38
C LYS A 117 18.99 -0.20 9.54
N GLU A 118 17.92 0.52 9.89
CA GLU A 118 17.38 1.67 9.14
C GLU A 118 18.40 2.81 8.96
N ALA A 119 19.19 3.12 9.99
CA ALA A 119 20.16 4.22 9.95
C ALA A 119 21.38 3.90 9.07
N GLU A 120 21.89 2.67 9.16
CA GLU A 120 22.96 2.16 8.30
C GLU A 120 22.47 1.99 6.85
N SER A 121 21.24 1.50 6.67
CA SER A 121 20.59 1.39 5.36
C SER A 121 20.47 2.77 4.68
N LEU A 122 19.96 3.78 5.40
CA LEU A 122 19.87 5.14 4.91
C LEU A 122 21.24 5.73 4.56
N SER A 123 22.28 5.51 5.38
CA SER A 123 23.61 6.04 5.09
C SER A 123 24.23 5.41 3.84
N HIS A 124 24.04 4.10 3.63
CA HIS A 124 24.46 3.40 2.41
C HIS A 124 23.67 3.87 1.17
N PHE A 125 22.35 4.06 1.27
CA PHE A 125 21.55 4.59 0.15
C PHE A 125 21.90 6.03 -0.21
N VAL A 126 22.10 6.91 0.77
CA VAL A 126 22.56 8.30 0.54
C VAL A 126 23.95 8.34 -0.11
N ALA A 127 24.83 7.38 0.21
CA ALA A 127 26.14 7.28 -0.44
C ALA A 127 26.07 6.81 -1.91
N ALA A 128 25.12 5.97 -2.26
CA ALA A 128 24.92 5.49 -3.64
C ALA A 128 24.08 6.44 -4.52
N ALA A 129 23.18 7.23 -3.91
CA ALA A 129 22.23 8.12 -4.59
C ALA A 129 22.80 9.08 -5.68
N PRO A 130 24.05 9.58 -5.61
CA PRO A 130 24.64 10.38 -6.69
C PRO A 130 24.81 9.61 -8.01
N SER A 131 25.00 8.28 -7.95
CA SER A 131 25.21 7.42 -9.12
C SER A 131 24.04 6.48 -9.40
N GLU A 132 23.22 6.15 -8.39
CA GLU A 132 22.15 5.13 -8.49
C GLU A 132 20.79 5.72 -8.08
N PRO A 133 19.90 6.06 -9.04
CA PRO A 133 18.54 6.52 -8.78
C PRO A 133 17.71 5.67 -7.82
N GLY A 134 17.81 4.34 -7.88
CA GLY A 134 17.11 3.44 -6.97
C GLY A 134 17.49 3.65 -5.51
N ALA A 135 18.76 4.01 -5.24
CA ALA A 135 19.22 4.35 -3.90
C ALA A 135 18.65 5.70 -3.43
N ALA A 136 18.54 6.70 -4.32
CA ALA A 136 17.93 7.98 -4.00
C ALA A 136 16.44 7.84 -3.63
N ILE A 137 15.70 6.99 -4.36
CA ILE A 137 14.29 6.68 -4.07
C ILE A 137 14.16 5.98 -2.70
N LEU A 138 15.00 4.97 -2.42
CA LEU A 138 14.96 4.22 -1.15
C LEU A 138 15.38 5.07 0.06
N ALA A 139 16.40 5.92 -0.07
CA ALA A 139 16.75 6.89 0.96
C ALA A 139 15.59 7.84 1.26
N SER A 140 14.93 8.36 0.21
CA SER A 140 13.84 9.33 0.34
C SER A 140 12.59 8.74 0.99
N ALA A 141 12.28 7.46 0.73
CA ALA A 141 11.23 6.74 1.45
C ALA A 141 11.50 6.65 2.96
N ILE A 142 12.73 6.32 3.38
CA ILE A 142 13.11 6.28 4.81
C ILE A 142 13.05 7.68 5.44
N LEU A 143 13.51 8.72 4.72
CA LEU A 143 13.48 10.11 5.19
C LEU A 143 12.04 10.64 5.37
N LEU A 144 11.10 10.21 4.51
CA LEU A 144 9.66 10.45 4.66
C LEU A 144 9.07 9.72 5.87
N GLU A 145 9.36 8.43 6.06
CA GLU A 145 8.88 7.65 7.23
C GLU A 145 9.36 8.26 8.57
N GLN A 146 10.58 8.80 8.61
CA GLN A 146 11.10 9.52 9.78
C GLN A 146 10.43 10.87 10.04
N ASN A 147 9.83 11.49 9.01
CA ASN A 147 9.10 12.77 9.02
C ASN A 147 9.79 13.88 9.84
N ARG A 148 11.05 14.20 9.48
CA ARG A 148 11.84 15.27 10.10
C ARG A 148 12.17 16.35 9.09
N THR A 149 12.03 17.62 9.45
CA THR A 149 12.25 18.76 8.55
C THR A 149 13.58 18.73 7.76
N PRO A 150 14.75 18.39 8.36
CA PRO A 150 15.99 18.26 7.59
C PRO A 150 15.97 17.07 6.61
N GLY A 151 15.29 15.97 6.97
CA GLY A 151 15.15 14.80 6.13
C GLY A 151 14.21 15.02 4.94
N LEU A 152 13.10 15.75 5.14
CA LEU A 152 12.22 16.17 4.05
C LEU A 152 12.95 17.10 3.05
N ALA A 153 13.87 17.93 3.52
CA ALA A 153 14.71 18.75 2.64
C ALA A 153 15.74 17.95 1.84
N GLN A 154 16.29 16.88 2.42
CA GLN A 154 17.15 15.95 1.72
C GLN A 154 16.38 15.08 0.72
N ALA A 155 15.20 14.58 1.09
CA ALA A 155 14.33 13.77 0.23
C ALA A 155 13.84 14.54 -1.01
N GLU A 156 13.54 15.84 -0.85
CA GLU A 156 13.21 16.74 -1.98
C GLU A 156 14.34 16.74 -3.02
N SER A 157 15.54 17.15 -2.61
CA SER A 157 16.70 17.25 -3.51
C SER A 157 17.14 15.90 -4.09
N LEU A 158 16.95 14.79 -3.36
CA LEU A 158 17.24 13.45 -3.85
C LEU A 158 16.26 13.00 -4.95
N LEU A 159 14.97 13.34 -4.84
CA LEU A 159 13.95 12.93 -5.81
C LEU A 159 13.85 13.87 -7.00
N GLU A 160 14.05 15.17 -6.80
CA GLU A 160 14.23 16.15 -7.90
C GLU A 160 15.39 15.68 -8.80
N GLY A 161 16.55 15.38 -8.22
CA GLY A 161 17.70 14.79 -8.93
C GLY A 161 17.50 13.35 -9.45
N VAL A 162 16.36 12.70 -9.20
CA VAL A 162 15.97 11.45 -9.90
C VAL A 162 15.14 11.77 -11.15
N LEU A 163 14.23 12.75 -11.08
CA LEU A 163 13.40 13.15 -12.22
C LEU A 163 14.14 14.01 -13.25
N GLU A 164 15.22 14.69 -12.85
CA GLU A 164 16.12 15.45 -13.76
C GLU A 164 17.05 14.56 -14.62
N ARG A 165 17.07 13.23 -14.42
CA ARG A 165 17.98 12.33 -15.15
C ARG A 165 17.34 11.74 -16.41
N ASP A 166 18.04 11.82 -17.54
CA ASP A 166 17.74 11.11 -18.80
C ASP A 166 18.01 9.57 -18.70
N GLU A 167 17.60 8.93 -17.60
CA GLU A 167 17.78 7.48 -17.36
C GLU A 167 16.43 6.75 -17.23
N SER A 168 16.28 5.65 -17.96
CA SER A 168 15.09 4.79 -17.86
C SER A 168 15.09 4.01 -16.55
N LEU A 169 14.03 4.13 -15.75
CA LEU A 169 13.83 3.37 -14.53
C LEU A 169 12.92 2.15 -14.77
N PRO A 170 13.21 0.95 -14.24
CA PRO A 170 14.27 0.62 -13.28
C PRO A 170 15.71 0.64 -13.86
N THR A 171 16.70 0.97 -13.02
CA THR A 171 18.12 0.91 -13.40
C THR A 171 18.61 -0.54 -13.50
N PRO A 172 19.74 -0.81 -14.18
CA PRO A 172 20.36 -2.15 -14.19
C PRO A 172 20.76 -2.66 -12.80
N LEU A 173 21.07 -1.78 -11.82
CA LEU A 173 21.31 -2.21 -10.43
C LEU A 173 20.00 -2.54 -9.72
N MET A 174 18.92 -1.79 -9.95
CA MET A 174 17.59 -2.13 -9.45
C MET A 174 17.13 -3.49 -9.99
N GLU A 175 17.27 -3.77 -11.29
CA GLU A 175 16.96 -5.09 -11.86
C GLU A 175 17.84 -6.21 -11.26
N LYS A 176 19.11 -5.92 -10.97
CA LYS A 176 20.08 -6.90 -10.46
C LYS A 176 19.88 -7.24 -8.98
N TYR A 177 19.51 -6.29 -8.13
CA TYR A 177 19.45 -6.45 -6.67
C TYR A 177 18.05 -6.32 -6.06
N ALA A 178 17.15 -5.60 -6.72
CA ALA A 178 15.83 -5.21 -6.25
C ALA A 178 14.72 -5.59 -7.25
N LEU A 179 14.91 -6.70 -7.99
CA LEU A 179 13.92 -7.24 -8.90
C LEU A 179 12.58 -7.48 -8.18
N ASP A 180 11.47 -7.07 -8.81
CA ASP A 180 10.11 -7.08 -8.26
C ASP A 180 9.93 -6.30 -6.94
N ALA A 181 10.87 -5.41 -6.56
CA ALA A 181 10.72 -4.58 -5.37
C ALA A 181 9.60 -3.54 -5.55
N SER A 182 8.80 -3.36 -4.49
CA SER A 182 7.72 -2.38 -4.43
C SER A 182 7.74 -1.64 -3.09
N LEU A 183 7.50 -0.33 -3.11
CA LEU A 183 7.41 0.50 -1.92
C LEU A 183 5.96 0.68 -1.48
N GLN A 184 5.76 0.82 -0.17
CA GLN A 184 4.46 1.22 0.39
C GLN A 184 4.42 2.74 0.45
N VAL A 185 3.83 3.36 -0.57
CA VAL A 185 3.70 4.81 -0.67
C VAL A 185 2.36 5.20 -0.04
N ASN A 186 2.37 6.15 0.89
CA ASN A 186 1.13 6.82 1.32
C ASN A 186 0.64 7.66 0.13
N ILE A 187 -0.62 7.50 -0.24
CA ILE A 187 -1.23 8.20 -1.39
C ILE A 187 -2.23 9.25 -0.91
N THR A 188 -2.79 9.00 0.27
CA THR A 188 -3.59 9.91 1.08
C THR A 188 -3.31 9.59 2.56
N PRO A 189 -3.70 10.43 3.54
CA PRO A 189 -3.69 10.06 4.95
C PRO A 189 -4.57 8.82 5.26
N GLY A 190 -5.46 8.45 4.34
CA GLY A 190 -6.36 7.31 4.42
C GLY A 190 -5.91 6.06 3.66
N VAL A 191 -4.97 6.11 2.71
CA VAL A 191 -4.64 5.02 1.77
C VAL A 191 -3.14 4.89 1.52
N GLN A 192 -2.68 3.62 1.44
CA GLN A 192 -1.36 3.24 0.93
C GLN A 192 -1.51 2.40 -0.34
N ALA A 193 -0.57 2.55 -1.27
CA ALA A 193 -0.41 1.70 -2.44
C ALA A 193 0.95 0.99 -2.43
N ASN A 194 1.01 -0.21 -3.02
CA ASN A 194 2.29 -0.88 -3.30
C ASN A 194 2.70 -0.50 -4.72
N VAL A 195 3.72 0.35 -4.87
CA VAL A 195 4.18 0.89 -6.16
C VAL A 195 5.54 0.25 -6.50
N PRO A 196 5.74 -0.30 -7.72
CA PRO A 196 7.04 -0.83 -8.13
C PRO A 196 8.15 0.23 -8.01
N LEU A 197 9.35 -0.17 -7.58
CA LEU A 197 10.48 0.73 -7.45
C LEU A 197 10.89 1.26 -8.84
N GLY A 198 10.77 2.56 -9.07
CA GLY A 198 10.99 3.20 -10.36
C GLY A 198 10.39 4.62 -10.42
N GLY A 199 10.28 5.20 -11.61
CA GLY A 199 9.92 6.61 -11.80
C GLY A 199 8.57 7.02 -11.19
N LEU A 200 7.54 6.15 -11.29
CA LEU A 200 6.25 6.43 -10.65
C LEU A 200 6.35 6.47 -9.11
N ALA A 201 7.14 5.60 -8.49
CA ALA A 201 7.39 5.64 -7.05
C ALA A 201 8.18 6.91 -6.66
N ALA A 202 9.17 7.31 -7.46
CA ALA A 202 9.91 8.56 -7.25
C ALA A 202 8.98 9.79 -7.28
N THR A 203 8.10 9.84 -8.29
CA THR A 203 7.14 10.95 -8.49
C THR A 203 6.14 11.04 -7.35
N LEU A 204 5.52 9.91 -6.95
CA LEU A 204 4.57 9.87 -5.85
C LEU A 204 5.22 10.23 -4.51
N LEU A 205 6.45 9.76 -4.25
CA LEU A 205 7.19 10.15 -3.05
C LEU A 205 7.56 11.65 -3.06
N LEU A 206 7.86 12.25 -4.22
CA LEU A 206 8.16 13.68 -4.32
C LEU A 206 6.91 14.53 -4.07
N ALA A 207 5.75 14.11 -4.57
CA ALA A 207 4.47 14.75 -4.23
C ALA A 207 4.15 14.65 -2.73
N GLU A 208 4.47 13.54 -2.05
CA GLU A 208 4.36 13.43 -0.59
C GLU A 208 5.35 14.35 0.14
N VAL A 209 6.60 14.48 -0.32
CA VAL A 209 7.57 15.44 0.24
C VAL A 209 7.08 16.88 0.09
N TYR A 210 6.62 17.25 -1.11
CA TYR A 210 6.09 18.58 -1.40
C TYR A 210 4.85 18.88 -0.54
N GLN A 211 3.88 17.95 -0.43
CA GLN A 211 2.74 18.09 0.49
C GLN A 211 3.18 18.27 1.95
N ALA A 212 4.10 17.43 2.46
CA ALA A 212 4.64 17.53 3.81
C ALA A 212 5.39 18.85 4.08
N ARG A 213 5.83 19.54 3.01
CA ARG A 213 6.46 20.87 3.04
C ARG A 213 5.52 22.02 2.65
N ASN A 214 4.22 21.77 2.49
CA ASN A 214 3.18 22.74 2.07
C ASN A 214 3.44 23.36 0.68
N LYS A 215 4.13 22.63 -0.20
CA LYS A 215 4.38 22.93 -1.62
C LYS A 215 3.30 22.28 -2.51
N LEU A 216 2.04 22.70 -2.33
CA LEU A 216 0.90 21.99 -2.93
C LEU A 216 0.79 22.17 -4.45
N ASP A 217 1.35 23.25 -5.00
CA ASP A 217 1.30 23.51 -6.44
C ASP A 217 2.42 22.72 -7.15
N GLU A 218 3.63 22.68 -6.58
CA GLU A 218 4.71 21.80 -7.05
C GLU A 218 4.34 20.30 -6.94
N ALA A 219 3.56 19.92 -5.92
CA ALA A 219 2.99 18.58 -5.78
C ALA A 219 1.98 18.22 -6.89
N MET A 220 1.28 19.22 -7.46
CA MET A 220 0.42 19.00 -8.62
C MET A 220 1.25 18.91 -9.90
N ASP A 221 2.11 19.89 -10.15
CA ASP A 221 2.93 19.98 -11.36
C ASP A 221 3.74 18.70 -11.61
N VAL A 222 4.36 18.13 -10.56
CA VAL A 222 5.15 16.90 -10.67
C VAL A 222 4.32 15.67 -11.04
N LEU A 223 3.06 15.58 -10.56
CA LEU A 223 2.16 14.47 -10.87
C LEU A 223 1.46 14.66 -12.23
N GLU A 224 1.23 15.89 -12.67
CA GLU A 224 0.69 16.19 -14.00
C GLU A 224 1.73 16.04 -15.11
N GLY A 225 3.02 16.27 -14.82
CA GLY A 225 4.13 16.04 -15.73
C GLY A 225 4.34 14.57 -16.13
N VAL A 226 3.70 13.62 -15.45
CA VAL A 226 3.81 12.18 -15.73
C VAL A 226 3.04 11.80 -17.00
N GLN A 227 3.71 11.90 -18.14
CA GLN A 227 3.19 11.42 -19.43
C GLN A 227 3.13 9.88 -19.47
N ASP A 228 2.23 9.34 -20.29
CA ASP A 228 2.02 7.92 -20.59
C ASP A 228 1.78 6.93 -19.41
N VAL A 229 1.64 7.38 -18.16
CA VAL A 229 1.10 6.53 -17.07
C VAL A 229 -0.42 6.42 -17.20
N VAL A 230 -0.84 5.58 -18.14
CA VAL A 230 -2.25 5.30 -18.45
C VAL A 230 -2.95 4.61 -17.27
N ALA A 231 -3.73 5.40 -16.53
CA ALA A 231 -4.70 4.94 -15.53
C ALA A 231 -4.13 4.11 -14.36
N ASP A 232 -2.93 4.44 -13.88
CA ASP A 232 -2.48 3.91 -12.58
C ASP A 232 -3.40 4.40 -11.43
N PRO A 233 -3.91 3.50 -10.56
CA PRO A 233 -4.82 3.89 -9.49
C PRO A 233 -4.21 4.82 -8.43
N ALA A 234 -2.92 4.69 -8.11
CA ALA A 234 -2.27 5.48 -7.08
C ALA A 234 -2.01 6.92 -7.56
N LEU A 235 -1.52 7.09 -8.79
CA LEU A 235 -1.42 8.39 -9.46
C LEU A 235 -2.80 9.06 -9.59
N THR A 236 -3.81 8.28 -9.99
CA THR A 236 -5.18 8.79 -10.12
C THR A 236 -5.73 9.28 -8.78
N LEU A 237 -5.51 8.55 -7.68
CA LEU A 237 -5.96 8.95 -6.35
C LEU A 237 -5.22 10.19 -5.83
N SER A 238 -3.89 10.22 -5.93
CA SER A 238 -3.07 11.34 -5.43
C SER A 238 -3.48 12.67 -6.07
N ILE A 239 -3.62 12.70 -7.40
CA ILE A 239 -4.06 13.89 -8.13
C ILE A 239 -5.52 14.26 -7.77
N CYS A 240 -6.40 13.28 -7.55
CA CYS A 240 -7.77 13.56 -7.11
C CYS A 240 -7.85 14.16 -5.70
N GLU A 241 -6.92 13.85 -4.79
CA GLU A 241 -6.81 14.54 -3.50
C GLU A 241 -6.33 15.99 -3.69
N LEU A 242 -5.24 16.22 -4.41
CA LEU A 242 -4.70 17.58 -4.63
C LEU A 242 -5.72 18.50 -5.34
N TYR A 243 -6.34 18.02 -6.43
CA TYR A 243 -7.46 18.74 -7.07
C TYR A 243 -8.60 19.03 -6.08
N GLY A 244 -8.89 18.10 -5.18
CA GLY A 244 -9.94 18.24 -4.19
C GLY A 244 -9.58 19.13 -2.99
N LEU A 245 -8.31 19.45 -2.80
CA LEU A 245 -7.79 20.50 -1.90
C LEU A 245 -7.76 21.87 -2.59
N ARG A 246 -7.72 21.92 -3.93
CA ARG A 246 -7.76 23.13 -4.77
C ARG A 246 -9.14 23.43 -5.38
N GLU A 247 -10.16 22.63 -5.05
CA GLU A 247 -11.53 22.69 -5.59
C GLU A 247 -11.65 22.54 -7.13
N ILE A 248 -10.68 21.86 -7.77
CA ILE A 248 -10.61 21.60 -9.21
C ILE A 248 -11.52 20.40 -9.57
N TRP A 249 -12.82 20.57 -9.36
CA TRP A 249 -13.79 19.47 -9.43
C TRP A 249 -13.87 18.80 -10.81
N ASP A 250 -13.70 19.54 -11.90
CA ASP A 250 -13.77 18.97 -13.26
C ASP A 250 -12.58 18.06 -13.59
N GLY A 251 -11.37 18.35 -13.06
CA GLY A 251 -10.22 17.46 -13.20
C GLY A 251 -10.44 16.10 -12.49
N ILE A 252 -11.12 16.11 -11.33
CA ILE A 252 -11.54 14.88 -10.66
C ILE A 252 -12.58 14.12 -11.50
N VAL A 253 -13.53 14.84 -12.13
CA VAL A 253 -14.53 14.22 -13.00
C VAL A 253 -13.88 13.55 -14.21
N GLU A 254 -12.92 14.20 -14.86
CA GLU A 254 -12.19 13.65 -15.99
C GLU A 254 -11.43 12.37 -15.60
N ARG A 255 -10.61 12.43 -14.55
CA ARG A 255 -9.76 11.30 -14.11
C ARG A 255 -10.56 10.14 -13.49
N ALA A 256 -11.51 10.42 -12.59
CA ALA A 256 -12.16 9.40 -11.77
C ALA A 256 -13.45 8.80 -12.34
N SER A 257 -14.09 9.43 -13.35
CA SER A 257 -15.39 8.98 -13.89
C SER A 257 -15.39 7.55 -14.46
N ARG A 258 -14.22 7.00 -14.79
CA ARG A 258 -14.03 5.64 -15.35
C ARG A 258 -13.48 4.62 -14.34
N THR A 259 -13.24 5.01 -13.08
CA THR A 259 -12.53 4.18 -12.10
C THR A 259 -13.33 2.93 -11.68
N ALA A 260 -12.81 1.76 -12.03
CA ALA A 260 -13.35 0.49 -11.60
C ALA A 260 -12.88 0.15 -10.17
N VAL A 261 -13.76 0.32 -9.16
CA VAL A 261 -13.46 -0.04 -7.77
C VAL A 261 -13.12 -1.54 -7.64
N THR A 262 -11.84 -1.82 -7.37
CA THR A 262 -11.19 -3.14 -7.20
C THR A 262 -10.62 -3.34 -5.79
N ASP A 263 -10.11 -2.27 -5.19
CA ASP A 263 -9.33 -2.22 -3.93
C ASP A 263 -9.73 -0.98 -3.10
N ASP A 264 -8.95 -0.60 -2.09
CA ASP A 264 -9.17 0.62 -1.28
C ASP A 264 -8.75 1.92 -2.02
N VAL A 265 -7.75 1.87 -2.91
CA VAL A 265 -7.24 3.04 -3.67
C VAL A 265 -8.31 3.55 -4.63
N THR A 266 -8.82 2.63 -5.45
CA THR A 266 -9.94 2.87 -6.38
C THR A 266 -11.25 3.14 -5.65
N PHE A 267 -11.41 2.71 -4.38
CA PHE A 267 -12.57 3.07 -3.55
C PHE A 267 -12.50 4.54 -3.11
N GLU A 268 -11.36 5.01 -2.61
CA GLU A 268 -11.21 6.42 -2.19
C GLU A 268 -11.21 7.38 -3.40
N THR A 269 -10.70 6.94 -4.55
CA THR A 269 -10.83 7.68 -5.83
C THR A 269 -12.30 7.99 -6.15
N MET A 270 -13.20 7.03 -5.88
CA MET A 270 -14.64 7.21 -6.04
C MET A 270 -15.31 7.99 -4.90
N ILE A 271 -14.66 8.15 -3.74
CA ILE A 271 -15.08 9.13 -2.72
C ILE A 271 -14.81 10.54 -3.25
N TRP A 272 -13.63 10.80 -3.80
CA TRP A 272 -13.29 12.09 -4.43
C TRP A 272 -14.20 12.41 -5.62
N TYR A 273 -14.53 11.44 -6.47
CA TYR A 273 -15.53 11.62 -7.54
C TYR A 273 -16.92 11.99 -7.00
N GLY A 274 -17.36 11.36 -5.91
CA GLY A 274 -18.59 11.74 -5.21
C GLY A 274 -18.53 13.16 -4.63
N ARG A 275 -17.39 13.57 -4.07
CA ARG A 275 -17.15 14.94 -3.57
C ARG A 275 -17.11 15.97 -4.70
N ALA A 276 -16.57 15.64 -5.87
CA ALA A 276 -16.60 16.52 -7.04
C ALA A 276 -18.04 16.84 -7.49
N MET A 277 -18.96 15.86 -7.43
CA MET A 277 -20.38 16.14 -7.62
C MET A 277 -20.93 17.10 -6.55
N GLN A 278 -20.52 16.97 -5.28
CA GLN A 278 -20.96 17.89 -4.22
C GLN A 278 -20.42 19.32 -4.41
N GLY A 279 -19.16 19.47 -4.81
CA GLY A 279 -18.54 20.77 -5.13
C GLY A 279 -19.22 21.47 -6.30
N LYS A 280 -19.69 20.71 -7.29
CA LYS A 280 -20.54 21.20 -8.40
C LYS A 280 -22.04 21.30 -8.05
N SER A 281 -22.40 21.20 -6.76
CA SER A 281 -23.78 21.20 -6.22
C SER A 281 -24.72 20.09 -6.75
N LEU A 282 -24.19 19.08 -7.45
CA LEU A 282 -24.93 17.94 -8.00
C LEU A 282 -25.19 16.86 -6.94
N HIS A 283 -25.81 17.24 -5.82
CA HIS A 283 -25.95 16.37 -4.64
C HIS A 283 -26.75 15.08 -4.91
N GLU A 284 -27.66 15.05 -5.89
CA GLU A 284 -28.37 13.81 -6.27
C GLU A 284 -27.46 12.81 -7.02
N ALA A 285 -26.54 13.32 -7.84
CA ALA A 285 -25.50 12.51 -8.47
C ALA A 285 -24.51 11.98 -7.42
N ALA A 286 -24.13 12.82 -6.45
CA ALA A 286 -23.30 12.41 -5.31
C ALA A 286 -23.96 11.27 -4.49
N VAL A 287 -25.24 11.41 -4.13
CA VAL A 287 -26.00 10.35 -3.44
C VAL A 287 -26.00 9.05 -4.24
N THR A 288 -26.15 9.11 -5.56
CA THR A 288 -26.10 7.93 -6.44
C THR A 288 -24.72 7.27 -6.41
N ILE A 289 -23.64 8.04 -6.62
CA ILE A 289 -22.25 7.56 -6.61
C ILE A 289 -21.91 6.88 -5.27
N PHE A 290 -22.13 7.57 -4.15
CA PHE A 290 -21.87 6.98 -2.82
C PHE A 290 -22.75 5.76 -2.54
N THR A 291 -23.95 5.68 -3.11
CA THR A 291 -24.85 4.52 -2.93
C THR A 291 -24.40 3.30 -3.70
N GLU A 292 -23.87 3.44 -4.91
CA GLU A 292 -23.24 2.33 -5.63
C GLU A 292 -21.90 1.94 -4.98
N LEU A 293 -21.09 2.92 -4.56
CA LEU A 293 -19.82 2.70 -3.87
C LEU A 293 -20.00 1.89 -2.57
N LEU A 294 -20.97 2.27 -1.72
CA LEU A 294 -21.24 1.59 -0.45
C LEU A 294 -21.89 0.19 -0.59
N LYS A 295 -22.26 -0.25 -1.81
CA LYS A 295 -22.54 -1.67 -2.08
C LYS A 295 -21.24 -2.49 -2.15
N LYS A 296 -20.15 -1.90 -2.65
CA LYS A 296 -18.82 -2.54 -2.80
C LYS A 296 -18.00 -2.57 -1.49
N LYS A 297 -18.67 -2.72 -0.35
CA LYS A 297 -18.09 -2.67 1.00
C LYS A 297 -17.33 -3.93 1.45
N LYS A 298 -17.20 -4.95 0.61
CA LYS A 298 -16.50 -6.20 0.94
C LYS A 298 -15.00 -5.95 0.92
N ASP A 299 -14.28 -6.40 1.95
CA ASP A 299 -12.83 -6.26 2.09
C ASP A 299 -12.36 -4.80 1.91
N ARG A 300 -13.04 -3.86 2.58
CA ARG A 300 -12.71 -2.43 2.63
C ARG A 300 -12.48 -1.97 4.06
N ARG A 301 -11.56 -1.03 4.26
CA ARG A 301 -11.25 -0.52 5.61
C ARG A 301 -12.42 0.28 6.20
N PRO A 302 -12.75 0.12 7.50
CA PRO A 302 -13.89 0.80 8.13
C PRO A 302 -13.86 2.33 8.03
N SER A 303 -12.66 2.93 8.00
CA SER A 303 -12.47 4.37 7.80
C SER A 303 -13.01 4.86 6.45
N LEU A 304 -12.68 4.18 5.34
CA LEU A 304 -13.20 4.51 4.01
C LEU A 304 -14.72 4.31 3.91
N LEU A 305 -15.25 3.29 4.59
CA LEU A 305 -16.69 3.08 4.67
C LEU A 305 -17.39 4.20 5.47
N ALA A 306 -16.77 4.68 6.56
CA ALA A 306 -17.27 5.81 7.33
C ALA A 306 -17.20 7.12 6.53
N GLU A 307 -16.08 7.39 5.84
CA GLU A 307 -15.88 8.57 5.00
C GLU A 307 -16.88 8.64 3.82
N ALA A 308 -17.06 7.54 3.08
CA ALA A 308 -18.08 7.47 2.02
C ALA A 308 -19.52 7.62 2.57
N THR A 309 -19.78 7.13 3.78
CA THR A 309 -21.09 7.29 4.45
C THR A 309 -21.29 8.75 4.91
N TYR A 310 -20.23 9.42 5.38
CA TYR A 310 -20.23 10.81 5.79
C TYR A 310 -20.54 11.74 4.62
N TRP A 311 -19.84 11.62 3.49
CA TRP A 311 -20.09 12.48 2.34
C TRP A 311 -21.47 12.24 1.70
N ARG A 312 -22.02 11.01 1.79
CA ARG A 312 -23.43 10.77 1.47
C ARG A 312 -24.39 11.45 2.45
N ALA A 313 -24.08 11.48 3.75
CA ALA A 313 -24.87 12.19 4.75
C ALA A 313 -24.93 13.69 4.48
N ILE A 314 -23.79 14.32 4.17
CA ILE A 314 -23.69 15.73 3.72
C ILE A 314 -24.56 15.95 2.46
N SER A 315 -24.53 15.02 1.49
CA SER A 315 -25.38 15.11 0.29
C SER A 315 -26.88 15.00 0.60
N TYR A 316 -27.29 14.17 1.57
CA TYR A 316 -28.68 14.12 2.03
C TYR A 316 -29.08 15.40 2.78
N GLU A 317 -28.18 15.99 3.58
CA GLU A 317 -28.42 17.23 4.31
C GLU A 317 -28.65 18.41 3.35
N ALA A 318 -27.79 18.58 2.34
CA ALA A 318 -27.93 19.59 1.30
C ALA A 318 -29.24 19.45 0.49
N LEU A 319 -29.73 18.22 0.32
CA LEU A 319 -31.04 17.92 -0.31
C LEU A 319 -32.23 18.06 0.66
N GLY A 320 -32.03 18.56 1.89
CA GLY A 320 -33.07 18.71 2.91
C GLY A 320 -33.57 17.39 3.52
N LYS A 321 -32.97 16.25 3.16
CA LYS A 321 -33.41 14.89 3.55
C LYS A 321 -32.91 14.54 4.97
N LYS A 322 -33.16 15.43 5.95
CA LYS A 322 -32.62 15.42 7.32
C LYS A 322 -32.67 14.06 8.03
N SER A 323 -33.79 13.34 7.94
CA SER A 323 -33.93 12.00 8.57
C SER A 323 -32.95 10.97 7.99
N GLN A 324 -32.66 11.05 6.68
CA GLN A 324 -31.66 10.19 6.03
C GLN A 324 -30.25 10.62 6.43
N ALA A 325 -29.95 11.92 6.43
CA ALA A 325 -28.66 12.46 6.89
C ALA A 325 -28.33 12.04 8.33
N ASN A 326 -29.25 12.25 9.29
CA ASN A 326 -29.05 11.87 10.69
C ASN A 326 -28.81 10.36 10.86
N ARG A 327 -29.53 9.51 10.10
CA ARG A 327 -29.33 8.06 10.12
C ARG A 327 -27.98 7.64 9.54
N GLU A 328 -27.42 8.39 8.60
CA GLU A 328 -26.07 8.17 8.08
C GLU A 328 -25.01 8.67 9.08
N PHE A 329 -25.14 9.88 9.63
CA PHE A 329 -24.22 10.41 10.65
C PHE A 329 -24.13 9.50 11.90
N GLN A 330 -25.24 8.91 12.35
CA GLN A 330 -25.24 7.91 13.42
C GLN A 330 -24.43 6.65 13.08
N LYS A 331 -24.44 6.19 11.82
CA LYS A 331 -23.58 5.07 11.37
C LYS A 331 -22.12 5.46 11.33
N VAL A 332 -21.82 6.68 10.85
CA VAL A 332 -20.46 7.22 10.82
C VAL A 332 -19.90 7.30 12.24
N TYR A 333 -20.65 7.87 13.19
CA TYR A 333 -20.22 7.93 14.60
C TYR A 333 -20.02 6.54 15.20
N ALA A 334 -20.88 5.56 14.89
CA ALA A 334 -20.72 4.18 15.36
C ALA A 334 -19.50 3.44 14.76
N LEU A 335 -18.98 3.88 13.61
CA LEU A 335 -17.78 3.32 12.96
C LEU A 335 -16.50 4.11 13.27
N SER A 336 -16.61 5.42 13.49
CA SER A 336 -15.50 6.37 13.66
C SER A 336 -16.03 7.65 14.35
N PRO A 337 -16.13 7.65 15.70
CA PRO A 337 -16.69 8.77 16.48
C PRO A 337 -16.01 10.12 16.23
N ASN A 338 -14.71 10.09 15.93
CA ASN A 338 -13.85 11.26 15.75
C ASN A 338 -13.75 11.71 14.27
N LEU A 339 -14.57 11.18 13.36
CA LEU A 339 -14.47 11.53 11.95
C LEU A 339 -15.10 12.91 11.69
N ARG A 340 -14.24 13.89 11.39
CA ARG A 340 -14.64 15.26 11.06
C ARG A 340 -15.51 15.86 12.18
N ASP A 341 -16.68 16.40 11.86
CA ASP A 341 -17.61 17.02 12.80
C ASP A 341 -18.76 16.09 13.25
N VAL A 342 -18.69 14.77 12.97
CA VAL A 342 -19.82 13.85 13.14
C VAL A 342 -20.39 13.82 14.57
N ALA A 343 -19.53 13.89 15.59
CA ALA A 343 -19.95 13.94 17.00
C ALA A 343 -20.81 15.18 17.32
N ALA A 344 -20.50 16.33 16.72
CA ALA A 344 -21.31 17.54 16.86
C ALA A 344 -22.65 17.40 16.12
N ARG A 345 -22.64 16.81 14.92
CA ARG A 345 -23.86 16.59 14.09
C ARG A 345 -24.90 15.67 14.72
N ILE A 346 -24.48 14.70 15.55
CA ILE A 346 -25.40 13.81 16.26
C ILE A 346 -25.77 14.28 17.68
N SER A 347 -25.17 15.38 18.16
CA SER A 347 -25.41 15.88 19.52
C SER A 347 -26.82 16.48 19.65
N PRO A 348 -27.56 16.23 20.75
CA PRO A 348 -29.00 16.50 20.87
C PRO A 348 -29.37 17.98 21.10
N ALA A 349 -28.61 18.92 20.51
CA ALA A 349 -28.80 20.37 20.66
C ALA A 349 -29.59 21.02 19.50
N ASN A 350 -29.95 20.26 18.47
CA ASN A 350 -30.59 20.74 17.22
C ASN A 350 -31.88 19.95 16.88
N VAL A 351 -32.77 19.76 17.86
CA VAL A 351 -34.11 19.16 17.70
C VAL A 351 -35.16 20.14 18.19
#